data_AF-A0A7J7HXY4-F1
#
_entry.id   AF-A0A7J7HXY4-F1
#
_cell.length_a   1.000
_cell.length_b   1.000
_cell.length_c   1.000
_cell.angle_alpha   90.00
_cell.angle_beta   90.00
_cell.angle_gamma   90.00
#
_symmetry.space_group_name_H-M   'P 1'
#
loop_
_entity.id
_entity.type
_entity.pdbx_description
1 polymer ?
#
loop_
_entity_poly.entity_id
_entity_poly.type
_entity_poly.pdbx_seq_one_letter_code
_entity_poly.pdbx_strand_id
1 'polypeptide(L)'
;MKKERDECKGVFFDGKFHVISGYPTEMQVFDITTWQWDRIQNDFLEDAICPRTCVDGGDSGLYMCHEGNVMTRMETTWRVLARLSAEVCNVAYMTVWQTKLLVFCSYELGEPYKVYEMDLYCVW
;
A
#
# COMPACT_ATOMS: atom_id res chain seq x y z
N MET A 1 -18.92 -19.13 -12.86
CA MET A 1 -17.84 -18.84 -11.88
C MET A 1 -17.88 -17.36 -11.57
N LYS A 2 -17.72 -16.96 -10.30
CA LYS A 2 -17.41 -15.55 -10.02
C LYS A 2 -16.08 -15.25 -10.72
N LYS A 3 -15.99 -14.11 -11.43
CA LYS A 3 -14.80 -13.73 -12.19
C LYS A 3 -13.61 -13.62 -11.24
N GLU A 4 -12.49 -14.25 -11.59
CA GLU A 4 -11.25 -14.14 -10.84
C GLU A 4 -10.78 -12.68 -10.83
N ARG A 5 -10.13 -12.28 -9.74
CA ARG A 5 -9.54 -10.94 -9.64
C ARG A 5 -8.25 -10.91 -10.42
N ASP A 6 -8.05 -9.81 -11.13
CA ASP A 6 -6.80 -9.47 -11.76
C ASP A 6 -6.27 -8.16 -11.13
N GLU A 7 -4.95 -8.01 -11.10
CA GLU A 7 -4.25 -6.82 -10.59
C GLU A 7 -4.54 -6.39 -9.14
N CYS A 8 -5.11 -7.27 -8.30
CA CYS A 8 -5.31 -6.98 -6.88
C CYS A 8 -4.02 -7.18 -6.06
N LYS A 9 -3.91 -6.48 -4.93
CA LYS A 9 -2.85 -6.73 -3.92
C LYS A 9 -3.45 -7.26 -2.62
N GLY A 10 -2.83 -8.29 -2.06
CA GLY A 10 -3.10 -8.76 -0.70
C GLY A 10 -2.17 -8.09 0.31
N VAL A 11 -2.71 -7.58 1.41
CA VAL A 11 -1.94 -7.02 2.54
C VAL A 11 -2.52 -7.57 3.84
N PHE A 12 -1.66 -8.02 4.75
CA PHE A 12 -2.08 -8.34 6.12
C PHE A 12 -2.03 -7.07 6.96
N PHE A 13 -3.13 -6.76 7.64
CA PHE A 13 -3.23 -5.57 8.48
C PHE A 13 -4.29 -5.79 9.55
N ASP A 14 -4.02 -5.32 10.77
CA ASP A 14 -4.96 -5.41 11.90
C ASP A 14 -5.55 -6.82 12.12
N GLY A 15 -4.71 -7.85 11.98
CA GLY A 15 -5.10 -9.25 12.14
C GLY A 15 -5.98 -9.82 11.03
N LYS A 16 -6.19 -9.08 9.94
CA LYS A 16 -7.02 -9.50 8.80
C LYS A 16 -6.24 -9.44 7.49
N PHE A 17 -6.74 -10.15 6.47
CA PHE A 17 -6.17 -10.12 5.13
C PHE A 17 -7.01 -9.23 4.22
N HIS A 18 -6.45 -8.12 3.80
CA HIS A 18 -7.08 -7.11 2.97
C HIS A 18 -6.73 -7.35 1.50
N VAL A 19 -7.75 -7.47 0.65
CA VAL A 19 -7.61 -7.49 -0.81
C VAL A 19 -7.96 -6.11 -1.34
N ILE A 20 -6.94 -5.47 -1.91
CA ILE A 20 -6.96 -4.09 -2.36
C ILE A 20 -7.01 -4.05 -3.89
N SER A 21 -7.96 -3.27 -4.43
CA SER A 21 -8.17 -3.06 -5.86
C SER A 21 -8.46 -4.35 -6.65
N GLY A 22 -8.36 -4.26 -7.97
CA GLY A 22 -8.75 -5.26 -8.94
C GLY A 22 -10.06 -4.90 -9.63
N TYR A 23 -9.99 -4.61 -10.93
CA TYR A 23 -11.18 -4.31 -11.71
C TYR A 23 -12.15 -5.51 -11.69
N PRO A 24 -13.47 -5.36 -11.42
CA PRO A 24 -14.24 -4.14 -11.13
C PRO A 24 -14.95 -4.19 -9.76
N THR A 25 -14.30 -4.64 -8.67
CA THR A 25 -15.01 -4.93 -7.42
C THR A 25 -14.52 -4.15 -6.21
N GLU A 26 -15.49 -3.83 -5.34
CA GLU A 26 -15.32 -3.36 -3.97
C GLU A 26 -14.25 -4.18 -3.23
N MET A 27 -13.45 -3.48 -2.42
CA MET A 27 -12.43 -4.07 -1.57
C MET A 27 -13.02 -5.12 -0.62
N GLN A 28 -12.24 -6.15 -0.30
CA GLN A 28 -12.68 -7.23 0.59
C GLN A 28 -11.66 -7.52 1.68
N VAL A 29 -12.18 -7.88 2.85
CA VAL A 29 -11.38 -8.34 4.00
C VAL A 29 -11.72 -9.78 4.27
N PHE A 30 -10.69 -10.60 4.40
CA PHE A 30 -10.83 -11.93 4.96
C PHE A 30 -10.44 -11.88 6.44
N ASP A 31 -11.39 -12.24 7.29
CA ASP A 31 -11.19 -12.35 8.72
C ASP A 31 -10.84 -13.80 9.06
N ILE A 32 -9.61 -14.02 9.50
CA ILE A 32 -9.10 -15.37 9.80
C ILE A 32 -9.78 -16.00 11.01
N THR A 33 -10.31 -15.18 11.93
CA THR A 33 -10.94 -15.66 13.16
C THR A 33 -12.33 -16.23 12.91
N THR A 34 -13.07 -15.62 11.97
CA THR A 34 -14.42 -16.06 11.57
C THR A 34 -14.41 -16.93 10.31
N TRP A 35 -13.28 -16.97 9.60
CA TRP A 35 -13.13 -17.64 8.31
C TRP A 35 -14.11 -17.14 7.24
N GLN A 36 -14.39 -15.84 7.25
CA GLN A 36 -15.37 -15.20 6.35
C GLN A 36 -14.75 -14.03 5.58
N TRP A 37 -15.33 -13.74 4.42
CA TRP A 37 -15.08 -12.52 3.66
C TRP A 37 -16.12 -11.47 4.03
N ASP A 38 -15.66 -10.26 4.29
CA ASP A 38 -16.49 -9.07 4.50
C ASP A 38 -16.16 -8.00 3.45
N ARG A 39 -17.09 -7.08 3.23
CA ARG A 39 -16.87 -5.90 2.41
C ARG A 39 -16.14 -4.85 3.24
N ILE A 40 -15.08 -4.28 2.66
CA ILE A 40 -14.38 -3.15 3.26
C ILE A 40 -15.24 -1.89 3.16
N GLN A 41 -15.22 -1.03 4.19
CA GLN A 41 -15.72 0.35 4.11
C GLN A 41 -14.94 1.15 3.05
N ASN A 42 -15.66 1.95 2.26
CA ASN A 42 -15.08 2.77 1.20
C ASN A 42 -13.89 3.64 1.66
N ASP A 43 -13.82 3.96 2.95
CA ASP A 43 -12.81 4.86 3.55
C ASP A 43 -11.43 4.20 3.78
N PHE A 44 -11.25 2.92 3.45
CA PHE A 44 -9.97 2.22 3.65
C PHE A 44 -8.87 2.70 2.68
N LEU A 45 -9.24 3.06 1.45
CA LEU A 45 -8.34 3.61 0.43
C LEU A 45 -9.00 4.78 -0.27
N GLU A 46 -8.22 5.80 -0.59
CA GLU A 46 -8.65 6.87 -1.49
C GLU A 46 -8.91 6.32 -2.91
N ASP A 47 -9.82 6.97 -3.64
CA ASP A 47 -10.10 6.63 -5.04
C ASP A 47 -8.83 6.81 -5.90
N ALA A 48 -8.64 5.95 -6.92
CA ALA A 48 -7.53 5.99 -7.89
C ALA A 48 -6.12 5.59 -7.39
N ILE A 49 -6.02 4.83 -6.29
CA ILE A 49 -4.75 4.33 -5.77
C ILE A 49 -4.17 3.15 -6.57
N CYS A 50 -2.85 3.17 -6.82
CA CYS A 50 -2.12 2.00 -7.32
C CYS A 50 -1.94 0.95 -6.19
N PRO A 51 -2.60 -0.22 -6.26
CA PRO A 51 -2.59 -1.21 -5.17
C PRO A 51 -1.17 -1.70 -4.85
N ARG A 52 -0.28 -1.74 -5.84
CA ARG A 52 1.10 -2.24 -5.71
C ARG A 52 1.92 -1.52 -4.66
N THR A 53 1.56 -0.28 -4.30
CA THR A 53 2.33 0.52 -3.34
C THR A 53 1.84 0.38 -1.90
N CYS A 54 0.72 -0.29 -1.61
CA CYS A 54 0.22 -0.42 -0.22
C CYS A 54 0.93 -1.55 0.54
N VAL A 55 1.52 -1.29 1.70
CA VAL A 55 2.29 -2.26 2.50
C VAL A 55 2.02 -2.10 4.00
N ASP A 56 2.13 -3.20 4.74
CA ASP A 56 2.14 -3.21 6.20
C ASP A 56 3.52 -2.85 6.73
N GLY A 57 3.59 -1.86 7.61
CA GLY A 57 4.83 -1.44 8.27
C GLY A 57 5.22 -2.26 9.50
N GLY A 58 4.34 -3.13 9.98
CA GLY A 58 4.56 -3.93 11.20
C GLY A 58 4.44 -3.14 12.50
N ASP A 59 4.21 -1.83 12.43
CA ASP A 59 4.00 -0.88 13.51
C ASP A 59 2.51 -0.51 13.70
N SER A 60 1.62 -1.38 13.22
CA SER A 60 0.17 -1.12 13.11
C SER A 60 -0.18 0.02 12.14
N GLY A 61 0.76 0.47 11.30
CA GLY A 61 0.54 1.41 10.21
C GLY A 61 0.53 0.71 8.84
N LEU A 62 -0.33 1.21 7.94
CA LEU A 62 -0.20 0.94 6.51
C LEU A 62 0.54 2.09 5.84
N TYR A 63 1.38 1.77 4.88
CA TYR A 63 2.13 2.73 4.10
C TYR A 63 1.80 2.61 2.63
N MET A 64 1.75 3.73 1.93
CA MET A 64 1.46 3.74 0.50
C MET A 64 2.12 4.94 -0.20
N CYS A 65 2.26 4.86 -1.52
CA CYS A 65 2.58 6.03 -2.34
C CYS A 65 1.33 6.54 -3.04
N HIS A 66 1.02 7.83 -2.92
CA HIS A 66 -0.09 8.51 -3.57
C HIS A 66 0.31 9.93 -3.98
N GLU A 67 0.06 10.31 -5.23
CA GLU A 67 0.33 11.67 -5.76
C GLU A 67 1.72 12.23 -5.42
N GLY A 68 2.76 11.39 -5.49
CA GLY A 68 4.14 11.78 -5.17
C GLY A 68 4.41 11.97 -3.67
N ASN A 69 3.56 11.44 -2.80
CA ASN A 69 3.75 11.41 -1.35
C ASN A 69 3.82 9.97 -0.85
N VAL A 70 4.63 9.75 0.18
CA VAL A 70 4.50 8.59 1.07
C VAL A 70 3.45 8.94 2.11
N MET A 71 2.39 8.15 2.20
CA MET A 71 1.33 8.30 3.18
C MET A 71 1.34 7.13 4.16
N THR A 72 0.93 7.39 5.39
CA THR A 72 0.68 6.37 6.42
C THR A 72 -0.78 6.41 6.84
N ARG A 73 -1.40 5.25 7.05
CA ARG A 73 -2.71 5.13 7.69
C ARG A 73 -2.52 4.64 9.11
N MET A 74 -2.89 5.52 10.05
CA MET A 74 -3.02 5.18 11.46
C MET A 74 -4.50 5.12 11.79
N GLU A 75 -4.94 4.00 12.35
CA GLU A 75 -6.35 3.69 12.63
C GLU A 75 -7.21 3.80 11.36
N THR A 76 -7.84 4.94 11.13
CA THR A 76 -8.77 5.19 10.03
C THR A 76 -8.30 6.29 9.06
N THR A 77 -7.25 7.05 9.40
CA THR A 77 -6.91 8.30 8.68
C THR A 77 -5.57 8.17 7.96
N TRP A 78 -5.57 8.50 6.67
CA TRP A 78 -4.35 8.69 5.87
C TRP A 78 -3.70 10.03 6.18
N ARG A 79 -2.37 10.03 6.35
CA ARG A 79 -1.56 11.23 6.60
C ARG A 79 -0.31 11.20 5.73
N VAL A 80 0.09 12.36 5.23
CA VAL A 80 1.35 12.51 4.51
C VAL A 80 2.50 12.38 5.49
N LEU A 81 3.41 11.45 5.21
CA LEU A 81 4.62 11.20 5.99
C LEU A 81 5.84 11.89 5.37
N ALA A 82 5.96 11.81 4.04
CA ALA A 82 7.04 12.45 3.29
C ALA A 82 6.60 12.74 1.85
N ARG A 83 7.24 13.72 1.22
CA ARG A 83 7.10 13.98 -0.21
C ARG A 83 8.21 13.27 -0.96
N LEU A 84 7.84 12.48 -1.96
CA LEU A 84 8.80 11.87 -2.88
C LEU A 84 9.38 12.97 -3.78
N SER A 85 10.67 12.84 -4.12
CA SER A 85 11.28 13.77 -5.07
C SER A 85 10.53 13.73 -6.40
N ALA A 86 10.50 14.84 -7.14
CA ALA A 86 9.89 14.88 -8.48
C ALA A 86 10.48 13.84 -9.45
N GLU A 87 11.67 13.30 -9.15
CA GLU A 87 12.28 12.20 -9.90
C GLU A 87 11.61 10.83 -9.71
N VAL A 88 10.70 10.72 -8.74
CA VAL A 88 9.92 9.51 -8.44
C VAL A 88 8.58 9.61 -9.17
N CYS A 89 8.61 9.46 -10.49
CA CYS A 89 7.41 9.58 -11.32
C CYS A 89 6.59 8.27 -11.39
N ASN A 90 7.22 7.11 -11.18
CA ASN A 90 6.55 5.82 -11.35
C ASN A 90 7.02 4.80 -10.30
N VAL A 91 6.25 4.67 -9.21
CA VAL A 91 6.52 3.67 -8.17
C VAL A 91 6.05 2.31 -8.66
N ALA A 92 7.00 1.43 -8.96
CA ALA A 92 6.70 0.08 -9.42
C ALA A 92 6.40 -0.86 -8.25
N TYR A 93 7.11 -0.70 -7.14
CA TYR A 93 7.00 -1.56 -5.97
C TYR A 93 7.40 -0.82 -4.70
N MET A 94 6.77 -1.20 -3.60
CA MET A 94 7.15 -0.74 -2.27
C MET A 94 7.14 -1.93 -1.31
N THR A 95 8.05 -1.93 -0.35
CA THR A 95 8.12 -2.93 0.71
C THR A 95 8.70 -2.35 1.99
N VAL A 96 8.44 -3.01 3.11
CA VAL A 96 9.07 -2.72 4.39
C VAL A 96 10.14 -3.77 4.64
N TRP A 97 11.32 -3.32 5.05
CA TRP A 97 12.42 -4.17 5.48
C TRP A 97 12.97 -3.64 6.79
N GLN A 98 12.87 -4.43 7.86
CA GLN A 98 13.22 -4.01 9.22
C GLN A 98 12.50 -2.70 9.59
N THR A 99 13.26 -1.65 9.88
CA THR A 99 12.75 -0.33 10.27
C THR A 99 12.67 0.65 9.10
N LYS A 100 12.73 0.14 7.86
CA LYS A 100 12.88 0.95 6.65
C LYS A 100 11.79 0.67 5.65
N LEU A 101 11.31 1.73 5.01
CA LEU A 101 10.45 1.68 3.84
C LEU A 101 11.31 1.82 2.59
N LEU A 102 11.20 0.87 1.67
CA LEU A 102 11.92 0.84 0.41
C LEU A 102 10.96 1.09 -0.75
N VAL A 103 11.22 2.14 -1.51
CA VAL A 103 10.40 2.56 -2.65
C VAL A 103 11.20 2.34 -3.93
N PHE A 104 10.71 1.45 -4.79
CA PHE A 104 11.33 1.12 -6.08
C PHE A 104 10.61 1.88 -7.18
N CYS A 105 11.36 2.71 -7.89
CA CYS A 105 10.80 3.61 -8.90
C CYS A 105 11.56 3.50 -10.21
N SER A 106 10.86 3.59 -11.33
CA SER A 106 11.47 3.81 -12.63
C SER A 106 11.17 5.23 -13.10
N TYR A 107 12.11 5.80 -13.83
CA TYR A 107 11.91 7.10 -14.46
C TYR A 107 11.11 6.94 -15.76
N GLU A 108 11.52 5.96 -16.57
CA GLU A 108 10.92 5.62 -17.86
C GLU A 108 10.86 4.09 -18.03
N LEU A 109 10.09 3.65 -19.02
CA LEU A 109 10.00 2.23 -19.36
C LEU A 109 11.36 1.74 -19.89
N GLY A 110 11.96 0.76 -19.21
CA GLY A 110 13.24 0.15 -19.62
C GLY A 110 14.48 0.71 -18.90
N GLU A 111 14.33 1.79 -18.12
CA GLU A 111 15.39 2.30 -17.26
C GLU A 111 15.56 1.47 -15.98
N PRO A 112 16.76 1.43 -15.39
CA PRO A 112 16.98 0.72 -14.13
C PRO A 112 16.13 1.32 -13.00
N TYR A 113 15.63 0.44 -12.12
CA TYR A 113 14.95 0.88 -10.92
C TYR A 113 15.93 1.58 -9.98
N LYS A 114 15.54 2.77 -9.52
CA LYS A 114 16.14 3.43 -8.36
C LYS A 114 15.40 2.99 -7.11
N VAL A 115 16.14 2.87 -6.00
CA VAL A 115 15.59 2.53 -4.70
C VAL A 115 15.78 3.72 -3.77
N TYR A 116 14.69 4.17 -3.18
CA TYR A 116 14.68 5.18 -2.13
C TYR A 116 14.38 4.50 -0.80
N GLU A 117 15.07 4.96 0.23
CA GLU A 117 14.97 4.43 1.58
C GLU A 117 14.46 5.52 2.51
N MET A 118 13.52 5.15 3.39
CA MET A 118 13.03 6.00 4.46
C MET A 118 13.02 5.22 5.77
N ASP A 119 13.61 5.79 6.83
CA ASP A 119 13.48 5.24 8.18
C ASP A 119 12.07 5.49 8.73
N LEU A 120 11.42 4.42 9.19
CA LEU A 120 10.10 4.48 9.84
C LEU A 120 10.20 4.83 11.33
N TYR A 121 11.38 4.60 11.94
CA TYR A 121 11.65 4.89 13.34
C TYR A 121 12.63 6.06 13.46
N CYS A 122 12.12 7.28 13.42
CA CYS A 122 12.84 8.41 14.01
C CYS A 122 12.49 8.46 15.50
N VAL A 123 13.32 7.83 16.34
CA VAL A 123 13.29 8.10 17.79
C VAL A 123 13.73 9.55 17.96
N TRP A 124 12.81 10.42 18.36
CA TRP A 124 13.14 11.76 18.87
C TRP A 124 13.36 11.68 20.37
#